data_AF-A0A1R3JPK8-F1
#
_entry.id   AF-A0A1R3JPK8-F1
#
_cell.length_a   1.000
_cell.length_b   1.000
_cell.length_c   1.000
_cell.angle_alpha   90.00
_cell.angle_beta   90.00
_cell.angle_gamma   90.00
#
_symmetry.space_group_name_H-M   'P 1'
#
loop_
_entity.id
_entity.type
_entity.pdbx_description
1 polymer ?
#
loop_
_entity_poly.entity_id
_entity_poly.type
_entity_poly.pdbx_seq_one_letter_code
_entity_poly.pdbx_strand_id
1 'polypeptide(L)'
;MKKLMRKVVVVVVYISYPDKLFIKLQPLKKIADAKLAKDLQSALKDFQKSQRLAAERETAYSPNVPKEVLPSSYSAHELDIKSSKSPEQQTLLVSKRQEVVLLDNEITFNEAIIEEREQGIKEIQQQIGEVNEIFKDLAVLVREQGAMIDDIGSNIDNSHSATVQATSHLKKAAKIQRATSSTRCLLLFIFGIILIIFVIVVVA
;
A
#
# COMPACT_ATOMS: atom_id res chain seq x y z
N MET A 1 -29.16 38.95 -21.83
CA MET A 1 -28.39 39.63 -20.76
C MET A 1 -27.97 38.72 -19.59
N LYS A 2 -28.87 38.11 -18.81
CA LYS A 2 -28.51 37.33 -17.58
C LYS A 2 -27.54 36.15 -17.82
N LYS A 3 -27.62 35.48 -18.97
CA LYS A 3 -26.73 34.36 -19.34
C LYS A 3 -25.32 34.86 -19.70
N LEU A 4 -25.23 36.05 -20.28
CA LEU A 4 -23.98 36.71 -20.64
C LEU A 4 -23.25 37.22 -19.39
N MET A 5 -23.98 37.87 -18.48
CA MET A 5 -23.40 38.30 -17.19
C MET A 5 -22.90 37.12 -16.35
N ARG A 6 -23.58 35.97 -16.35
CA ARG A 6 -23.08 34.76 -15.67
C ARG A 6 -21.77 34.27 -16.27
N LYS A 7 -21.65 34.24 -17.59
CA LYS A 7 -20.40 33.83 -18.27
C LYS A 7 -19.26 34.82 -18.00
N VAL A 8 -19.54 36.12 -18.05
CA VAL A 8 -18.54 37.17 -17.76
C VAL A 8 -18.05 37.08 -16.32
N VAL A 9 -18.95 36.88 -15.34
CA VAL A 9 -18.55 36.70 -13.93
C VAL A 9 -17.67 35.46 -13.74
N VAL A 10 -18.00 34.32 -14.38
CA VAL A 10 -17.18 33.10 -14.28
C VAL A 10 -15.79 33.32 -14.87
N VAL A 11 -15.70 33.98 -16.02
CA VAL A 11 -14.41 34.26 -16.68
C VAL A 11 -13.57 35.25 -15.87
N VAL A 12 -14.18 36.31 -15.32
CA VAL A 12 -13.49 37.28 -14.46
C VAL A 12 -12.97 36.63 -13.18
N VAL A 13 -13.72 35.73 -12.57
CA VAL A 13 -13.26 34.99 -11.38
C VAL A 13 -12.09 34.06 -11.69
N TYR A 14 -12.11 33.38 -12.85
CA TYR A 14 -11.02 32.50 -13.27
C TYR A 14 -9.72 33.24 -13.56
N ILE A 15 -9.81 34.42 -14.19
CA ILE A 15 -8.65 35.26 -14.53
C ILE A 15 -8.11 35.97 -13.29
N SER A 16 -8.97 36.32 -12.32
CA SER A 16 -8.57 37.07 -11.12
C SER A 16 -7.95 36.22 -10.00
N TYR A 17 -8.00 34.88 -10.08
CA TYR A 17 -7.44 33.97 -9.06
C TYR A 17 -6.77 32.71 -9.67
N PRO A 18 -5.71 32.85 -10.48
CA PRO A 18 -5.04 31.71 -11.11
C PRO A 18 -4.31 30.81 -10.09
N ASP A 19 -3.76 31.38 -9.02
CA ASP A 19 -2.95 30.65 -8.03
C ASP A 19 -3.75 29.65 -7.17
N LYS A 20 -5.07 29.87 -7.03
CA LYS A 20 -5.93 29.01 -6.20
C LYS A 20 -6.10 27.60 -6.78
N LEU A 21 -5.88 27.41 -8.08
CA LEU A 21 -5.97 26.10 -8.73
C LEU A 21 -4.69 25.27 -8.50
N PHE A 22 -3.52 25.92 -8.49
CA PHE A 22 -2.22 25.26 -8.30
C PHE A 22 -2.04 24.76 -6.86
N ILE A 23 -2.50 25.54 -5.88
CA ILE A 23 -2.48 25.17 -4.46
C ILE A 23 -3.38 23.96 -4.16
N LYS A 24 -4.40 23.68 -4.99
CA LYS A 24 -5.35 22.58 -4.78
C LYS A 24 -4.86 21.22 -5.30
N LEU A 25 -3.83 21.21 -6.16
CA LEU A 25 -3.32 19.98 -6.79
C LEU A 25 -2.25 19.28 -5.94
N GLN A 26 -1.46 20.03 -5.17
CA GLN A 26 -0.41 19.48 -4.30
C GLN A 26 -0.93 18.59 -3.15
N PRO A 27 -2.03 18.95 -2.44
CA PRO A 27 -2.60 18.10 -1.39
C PRO A 27 -3.17 16.80 -1.96
N LEU A 28 -3.74 16.84 -3.16
CA LEU A 28 -4.36 15.67 -3.79
C LEU A 28 -3.33 14.60 -4.15
N LYS A 29 -2.17 15.01 -4.67
CA LYS A 29 -1.04 14.12 -4.96
C LYS A 29 -0.52 13.47 -3.68
N LYS A 30 -0.31 14.28 -2.64
CA LYS A 30 0.08 13.83 -1.30
C LYS A 30 -0.85 12.75 -0.74
N ILE A 31 -2.17 12.91 -0.87
CA ILE A 31 -3.17 11.94 -0.41
C ILE A 31 -3.11 10.63 -1.18
N ALA A 32 -2.92 10.69 -2.50
CA ALA A 32 -2.79 9.50 -3.33
C ALA A 32 -1.54 8.69 -2.98
N ASP A 33 -0.39 9.38 -2.83
CA ASP A 33 0.88 8.77 -2.42
C ASP A 33 0.74 8.12 -1.02
N ALA A 34 -0.02 8.78 -0.13
CA ALA A 34 -0.26 8.28 1.21
C ALA A 34 -1.08 6.98 1.25
N LYS A 35 -2.16 6.96 0.47
CA LYS A 35 -2.99 5.77 0.32
C LYS A 35 -2.17 4.61 -0.26
N LEU A 36 -1.35 4.89 -1.28
CA LEU A 36 -0.52 3.88 -1.91
C LEU A 36 0.48 3.26 -0.93
N ALA A 37 1.16 4.09 -0.12
CA ALA A 37 2.10 3.61 0.89
C ALA A 37 1.41 2.69 1.91
N LYS A 38 0.22 3.06 2.38
CA LYS A 38 -0.56 2.25 3.32
C LYS A 38 -1.02 0.91 2.73
N ASP A 39 -1.50 0.93 1.49
CA ASP A 39 -1.95 -0.28 0.79
C ASP A 39 -0.75 -1.24 0.56
N LEU A 40 0.39 -0.69 0.15
CA LEU A 40 1.64 -1.44 -0.01
C LEU A 40 2.14 -2.03 1.31
N GLN A 41 2.03 -1.29 2.42
CA GLN A 41 2.39 -1.77 3.75
C GLN A 41 1.60 -3.02 4.13
N SER A 42 0.29 -3.00 3.85
CA SER A 42 -0.59 -4.14 4.13
C SER A 42 -0.20 -5.35 3.29
N ALA A 43 -0.02 -5.16 1.99
CA ALA A 43 0.36 -6.23 1.07
C ALA A 43 1.71 -6.88 1.45
N LEU A 44 2.71 -6.07 1.80
CA LEU A 44 4.02 -6.57 2.22
C LEU A 44 3.95 -7.35 3.55
N LYS A 45 3.09 -6.95 4.48
CA LYS A 45 2.87 -7.69 5.73
C LYS A 45 2.31 -9.10 5.46
N ASP A 46 1.35 -9.20 4.56
CA ASP A 46 0.75 -10.47 4.16
C ASP A 46 1.74 -11.35 3.39
N PHE A 47 2.57 -10.73 2.54
CA PHE A 47 3.66 -11.41 1.85
C PHE A 47 4.71 -11.97 2.82
N GLN A 48 5.17 -11.17 3.79
CA GLN A 48 6.13 -11.60 4.81
C GLN A 48 5.58 -12.76 5.66
N LYS A 49 4.28 -12.71 6.01
CA LYS A 49 3.61 -13.80 6.71
C LYS A 49 3.64 -15.10 5.87
N SER A 50 3.41 -14.99 4.57
CA SER A 50 3.42 -16.13 3.66
C SER A 50 4.83 -16.70 3.46
N GLN A 51 5.85 -15.85 3.32
CA GLN A 51 7.25 -16.29 3.25
C GLN A 51 7.70 -16.99 4.53
N ARG A 52 7.34 -16.48 5.71
CA ARG A 52 7.64 -17.15 6.99
C ARG A 52 6.98 -18.51 7.08
N LEU A 53 5.71 -18.61 6.69
CA LEU A 53 4.99 -19.88 6.67
C LEU A 53 5.64 -20.87 5.69
N ALA A 54 6.10 -20.41 4.53
CA ALA A 54 6.83 -21.25 3.57
C ALA A 54 8.17 -21.74 4.13
N ALA A 55 8.94 -20.86 4.77
CA ALA A 55 10.20 -21.23 5.43
C ALA A 55 9.98 -22.23 6.58
N GLU A 56 8.93 -22.04 7.39
CA GLU A 56 8.54 -22.98 8.45
C GLU A 56 8.13 -24.33 7.87
N ARG A 57 7.40 -24.35 6.74
CA ARG A 57 7.01 -25.60 6.06
C ARG A 57 8.22 -26.35 5.50
N GLU A 58 9.19 -25.63 4.96
CA GLU A 58 10.41 -26.21 4.40
C GLU A 58 11.34 -26.74 5.49
N THR A 59 11.42 -26.06 6.64
CA THR A 59 12.20 -26.52 7.81
C THR A 59 11.51 -27.62 8.61
N ALA A 60 10.17 -27.70 8.61
CA ALA A 60 9.41 -28.75 9.31
C ALA A 60 9.39 -30.10 8.57
N TYR A 61 9.62 -30.11 7.25
CA TYR A 61 9.71 -31.34 6.46
C TYR A 61 11.14 -31.89 6.47
N SER A 62 11.64 -32.24 7.67
CA SER A 62 12.85 -33.07 7.76
C SER A 62 12.53 -34.43 7.14
N PRO A 63 13.32 -34.94 6.18
CA PRO A 63 13.25 -36.36 5.87
C PRO A 63 13.62 -37.09 7.17
N ASN A 64 12.66 -37.83 7.73
CA ASN A 64 12.96 -38.89 8.68
C ASN A 64 13.73 -39.94 7.87
N VAL A 65 15.03 -39.76 7.72
CA VAL A 65 15.93 -40.83 7.32
C VAL A 65 16.13 -41.67 8.57
N PRO A 66 15.72 -42.95 8.60
CA PRO A 66 16.08 -43.84 9.70
C PRO A 66 17.59 -43.78 9.89
N LYS A 67 18.04 -43.30 11.04
CA LYS A 67 19.42 -43.36 11.53
C LYS A 67 19.85 -44.79 11.91
N GLU A 68 19.22 -45.79 11.31
CA GLU A 68 19.60 -47.20 11.40
C GLU A 68 20.19 -47.51 10.03
N VAL A 69 21.50 -47.40 9.79
CA VAL A 69 22.47 -48.44 10.12
C VAL A 69 23.87 -47.78 10.24
N LEU A 70 24.30 -47.47 11.46
CA LEU A 70 25.72 -47.27 11.75
C LEU A 70 26.24 -48.53 12.46
N PRO A 71 27.02 -49.41 11.82
CA PRO A 71 27.89 -50.29 12.56
C PRO A 71 29.08 -49.43 13.01
N SER A 72 28.98 -48.94 14.24
CA SER A 72 30.12 -48.43 15.00
C SER A 72 31.12 -49.57 15.22
N SER A 73 32.06 -49.76 14.30
CA SER A 73 33.32 -50.45 14.60
C SER A 73 34.43 -50.07 13.61
N TYR A 74 34.82 -48.80 13.60
CA TYR A 74 36.19 -48.41 13.24
C TYR A 74 37.06 -48.45 14.50
N SER A 75 37.34 -49.65 14.98
CA SER A 75 38.53 -49.90 15.79
C SER A 75 39.56 -50.47 14.83
N ALA A 76 40.49 -49.62 14.41
CA ALA A 76 41.71 -50.04 13.74
C ALA A 76 42.47 -50.98 14.67
N HIS A 77 42.37 -52.29 14.42
CA HIS A 77 43.37 -53.23 14.89
C HIS A 77 43.80 -54.05 13.67
N GLU A 78 44.98 -53.72 13.15
CA GLU A 78 45.71 -54.61 12.27
C GLU A 78 45.94 -55.93 13.01
N LEU A 79 45.48 -57.03 12.42
CA LEU A 79 46.00 -58.36 12.70
C LEU A 79 46.24 -59.06 11.38
N ASP A 80 47.52 -59.14 11.06
CA ASP A 80 48.16 -60.03 10.10
C ASP A 80 47.73 -61.48 10.34
N ILE A 81 47.01 -62.10 9.40
CA ILE A 81 46.91 -63.57 9.29
C ILE A 81 46.82 -63.99 7.81
N LYS A 82 47.90 -64.60 7.30
CA LYS A 82 47.88 -65.58 6.20
C LYS A 82 46.92 -66.72 6.55
N SER A 83 45.89 -67.00 5.72
CA SER A 83 45.47 -68.38 5.44
C SER A 83 44.46 -68.48 4.29
N SER A 84 44.53 -69.62 3.59
CA SER A 84 43.71 -70.16 2.50
C SER A 84 42.29 -69.59 2.33
N LYS A 85 42.00 -69.02 1.15
CA LYS A 85 40.65 -68.59 0.75
C LYS A 85 39.84 -69.76 0.19
N SER A 86 38.72 -70.08 0.85
CA SER A 86 37.60 -70.81 0.23
C SER A 86 36.89 -69.89 -0.78
N PRO A 87 36.45 -70.39 -1.95
CA PRO A 87 35.75 -69.60 -2.97
C PRO A 87 34.49 -68.90 -2.44
N GLU A 88 33.86 -69.41 -1.38
CA GLU A 88 32.64 -68.85 -0.81
C GLU A 88 32.86 -67.51 -0.07
N GLN A 89 34.01 -67.31 0.57
CA GLN A 89 34.33 -66.04 1.25
C GLN A 89 34.62 -64.91 0.25
N GLN A 90 35.07 -65.24 -0.96
CA GLN A 90 35.41 -64.26 -1.99
C GLN A 90 34.14 -63.67 -2.65
N THR A 91 33.11 -64.50 -2.82
CA THR A 91 31.78 -64.08 -3.30
C THR A 91 31.08 -63.15 -2.32
N LEU A 92 31.19 -63.43 -1.01
CA LEU A 92 30.56 -62.62 0.03
C LEU A 92 31.20 -61.22 0.14
N LEU A 93 32.51 -61.12 -0.04
CA LEU A 93 33.23 -59.84 -0.07
C LEU A 93 32.85 -58.97 -1.28
N VAL A 94 32.63 -59.59 -2.46
CA VAL A 94 32.15 -58.88 -3.66
C VAL A 94 30.73 -58.37 -3.46
N SER A 95 29.83 -59.19 -2.89
CA SER A 95 28.46 -58.78 -2.56
C SER A 95 28.44 -57.59 -1.59
N LYS A 96 29.28 -57.63 -0.55
CA LYS A 96 29.38 -56.56 0.45
C LYS A 96 29.96 -55.27 -0.15
N ARG A 97 30.88 -55.38 -1.12
CA ARG A 97 31.41 -54.22 -1.86
C ARG A 97 30.36 -53.59 -2.77
N GLN A 98 29.52 -54.40 -3.39
CA GLN A 98 28.43 -53.93 -4.24
C GLN A 98 27.35 -53.22 -3.43
N GLU A 99 27.06 -53.70 -2.22
CA GLU A 99 26.17 -53.05 -1.25
C GLU A 99 26.71 -51.68 -0.81
N VAL A 100 28.01 -51.58 -0.51
CA VAL A 100 28.65 -50.29 -0.14
C VAL A 100 28.58 -49.26 -1.28
N VAL A 101 28.76 -49.68 -2.55
CA VAL A 101 28.66 -48.76 -3.70
C VAL A 101 27.22 -48.28 -3.93
N LEU A 102 26.22 -49.11 -3.61
CA LEU A 102 24.82 -48.72 -3.71
C LEU A 102 24.47 -47.68 -2.63
N LEU A 103 24.95 -47.89 -1.40
CA LEU A 103 24.80 -46.97 -0.28
C LEU A 103 25.51 -45.63 -0.54
N ASP A 104 26.70 -45.66 -1.15
CA ASP A 104 27.47 -44.44 -1.47
C ASP A 104 26.76 -43.56 -2.52
N ASN A 105 26.11 -44.18 -3.51
CA ASN A 105 25.26 -43.47 -4.47
C ASN A 105 24.02 -42.86 -3.81
N GLU A 106 23.40 -43.57 -2.86
CA GLU A 106 22.26 -43.07 -2.10
C GLU A 106 22.64 -41.90 -1.17
N ILE A 107 23.80 -41.97 -0.52
CA ILE A 107 24.35 -40.89 0.30
C ILE A 107 24.65 -39.67 -0.57
N THR A 108 25.32 -39.84 -1.71
CA THR A 108 25.66 -38.74 -2.62
C THR A 108 24.40 -38.05 -3.16
N PHE A 109 23.38 -38.83 -3.52
CA PHE A 109 22.10 -38.28 -3.97
C PHE A 109 21.39 -37.51 -2.86
N ASN A 110 21.37 -38.05 -1.64
CA ASN A 110 20.77 -37.38 -0.49
C ASN A 110 21.51 -36.10 -0.10
N GLU A 111 22.84 -36.07 -0.21
CA GLU A 111 23.67 -34.89 0.04
C GLU A 111 23.38 -33.77 -0.97
N ALA A 112 23.24 -34.11 -2.26
CA ALA A 112 22.86 -33.14 -3.30
C ALA A 112 21.46 -32.53 -3.06
N ILE A 113 20.48 -33.34 -2.60
CA ILE A 113 19.14 -32.87 -2.25
C ILE A 113 19.17 -31.94 -1.03
N ILE A 114 20.01 -32.23 -0.04
CA ILE A 114 20.18 -31.39 1.15
C ILE A 114 20.82 -30.05 0.76
N GLU A 115 21.84 -30.06 -0.09
CA GLU A 115 22.52 -28.85 -0.57
C GLU A 115 21.58 -27.94 -1.38
N GLU A 116 20.78 -28.51 -2.29
CA GLU A 116 19.76 -27.76 -3.05
C GLU A 116 18.73 -27.09 -2.13
N ARG A 117 18.29 -27.79 -1.08
CA ARG A 117 17.37 -27.26 -0.06
C ARG A 117 17.99 -26.16 0.79
N GLU A 118 19.23 -26.35 1.25
CA GLU A 118 19.93 -25.35 2.08
C GLU A 118 20.15 -24.04 1.30
N GLN A 119 20.43 -24.16 0.00
CA GLN A 119 20.48 -23.03 -0.91
C GLN A 119 19.12 -22.33 -1.04
N GLY A 120 18.02 -23.09 -1.21
CA GLY A 120 16.66 -22.55 -1.23
C GLY A 120 16.28 -21.79 0.06
N ILE A 121 16.63 -22.34 1.23
CA ILE A 121 16.38 -21.68 2.52
C ILE A 121 17.18 -20.37 2.64
N LYS A 122 18.44 -20.35 2.20
CA LYS A 122 19.25 -19.11 2.15
C LYS A 122 18.62 -18.04 1.27
N GLU A 123 18.11 -18.41 0.11
CA GLU A 123 17.42 -17.48 -0.80
C GLU A 123 16.17 -16.89 -0.14
N ILE A 124 15.36 -17.71 0.54
CA ILE A 124 14.19 -17.23 1.28
C ILE A 124 14.61 -16.26 2.40
N GLN A 125 15.67 -16.57 3.15
CA GLN A 125 16.20 -15.69 4.19
C GLN A 125 16.67 -14.34 3.63
N GLN A 126 17.33 -14.35 2.47
CA GLN A 126 17.75 -13.12 1.78
C GLN A 126 16.54 -12.28 1.35
N GLN A 127 15.53 -12.90 0.73
CA GLN A 127 14.31 -12.21 0.31
C GLN A 127 13.54 -11.61 1.50
N ILE A 128 13.50 -12.29 2.65
CA ILE A 128 12.93 -11.74 3.89
C ILE A 128 13.71 -10.51 4.35
N GLY A 129 15.03 -10.50 4.19
CA GLY A 129 15.90 -9.36 4.46
C GLY A 129 15.58 -8.15 3.58
N GLU A 130 15.43 -8.35 2.27
CA GLU A 130 15.07 -7.29 1.32
C GLU A 130 13.70 -6.68 1.63
N VAL A 131 12.71 -7.50 1.99
CA VAL A 131 11.38 -7.03 2.41
C VAL A 131 11.45 -6.15 3.66
N ASN A 132 12.36 -6.45 4.60
CA ASN A 132 12.57 -5.65 5.80
C ASN A 132 13.11 -4.25 5.49
N GLU A 133 14.04 -4.12 4.55
CA GLU A 133 14.53 -2.82 4.09
C GLU A 133 13.41 -2.00 3.44
N ILE A 134 12.58 -2.61 2.58
CA ILE A 134 11.40 -1.95 2.01
C ILE A 134 10.46 -1.47 3.14
N PHE A 135 10.29 -2.26 4.20
CA PHE A 135 9.47 -1.87 5.36
C PHE A 135 10.02 -0.65 6.11
N LYS A 136 11.34 -0.52 6.25
CA LYS A 136 11.98 0.63 6.90
C LYS A 136 11.77 1.90 6.07
N ASP A 137 11.97 1.82 4.76
CA ASP A 137 11.75 2.95 3.84
C ASP A 137 10.28 3.37 3.83
N LEU A 138 9.38 2.38 3.84
CA LEU A 138 7.95 2.62 3.90
C LEU A 138 7.51 3.23 5.25
N ALA A 139 8.14 2.84 6.37
CA ALA A 139 7.85 3.40 7.68
C ALA A 139 8.27 4.88 7.81
N VAL A 140 9.27 5.31 7.05
CA VAL A 140 9.61 6.74 6.88
C VAL A 140 8.52 7.44 6.09
N LEU A 141 8.15 6.90 4.93
CA LEU A 141 7.09 7.45 4.06
C LEU A 141 5.72 7.56 4.77
N VAL A 142 5.34 6.56 5.59
CA VAL A 142 4.06 6.52 6.30
C VAL A 142 4.05 7.44 7.53
N ARG A 143 5.18 7.59 8.26
CA ARG A 143 5.26 8.56 9.39
C ARG A 143 5.09 9.99 8.92
N GLU A 144 5.64 10.34 7.76
CA GLU A 144 5.48 11.68 7.18
C GLU A 144 4.01 12.01 6.80
N GLN A 145 3.15 11.00 6.70
CA GLN A 145 1.73 11.17 6.37
C GLN A 145 0.82 11.37 7.60
N GLY A 146 1.35 11.27 8.83
CA GLY A 146 0.57 11.48 10.06
C GLY A 146 -0.07 12.87 10.15
N ALA A 147 0.56 13.89 9.55
CA ALA A 147 0.00 15.24 9.43
C ALA A 147 -1.14 15.35 8.38
N MET A 148 -1.20 14.44 7.41
CA MET A 148 -2.14 14.51 6.28
C MET A 148 -3.51 13.88 6.59
N ILE A 149 -3.58 12.94 7.54
CA ILE A 149 -4.86 12.42 8.04
C ILE A 149 -5.63 13.53 8.76
N ASP A 150 -4.93 14.40 9.50
CA ASP A 150 -5.49 15.59 10.14
C ASP A 150 -6.02 16.59 9.08
N ASP A 151 -5.33 16.72 7.93
CA ASP A 151 -5.79 17.53 6.80
C ASP A 151 -7.07 17.00 6.13
N ILE A 152 -7.31 15.68 6.07
CA ILE A 152 -8.57 15.14 5.50
C ILE A 152 -9.75 15.41 6.43
N GLY A 153 -9.58 15.16 7.73
CA GLY A 153 -10.58 15.47 8.74
C GLY A 153 -10.90 16.96 8.75
N SER A 154 -9.87 17.81 8.79
CA SER A 154 -10.04 19.26 8.73
C SER A 154 -10.67 19.72 7.42
N ASN A 155 -10.33 19.12 6.27
CA ASN A 155 -10.91 19.51 4.98
C ASN A 155 -12.37 19.07 4.83
N ILE A 156 -12.77 17.94 5.43
CA ILE A 156 -14.19 17.54 5.57
C ILE A 156 -14.93 18.52 6.47
N ASP A 157 -14.39 18.85 7.64
CA ASP A 157 -15.02 19.78 8.59
C ASP A 157 -15.12 21.19 8.02
N ASN A 158 -14.07 21.65 7.34
CA ASN A 158 -14.03 22.93 6.64
C ASN A 158 -15.05 22.96 5.48
N SER A 159 -15.16 21.89 4.69
CA SER A 159 -16.14 21.80 3.61
C SER A 159 -17.57 21.76 4.13
N HIS A 160 -17.81 21.04 5.24
CA HIS A 160 -19.08 21.02 5.93
C HIS A 160 -19.44 22.40 6.48
N SER A 161 -18.53 23.04 7.22
CA SER A 161 -18.70 24.41 7.74
C SER A 161 -18.96 25.44 6.64
N ALA A 162 -18.18 25.40 5.55
CA ALA A 162 -18.37 26.27 4.39
C ALA A 162 -19.74 26.06 3.73
N THR A 163 -20.22 24.82 3.63
CA THR A 163 -21.55 24.50 3.09
C THR A 163 -22.66 25.04 4.00
N VAL A 164 -22.54 24.83 5.31
CA VAL A 164 -23.49 25.38 6.30
C VAL A 164 -23.55 26.91 6.22
N GLN A 165 -22.40 27.58 6.18
CA GLN A 165 -22.33 29.04 6.02
C GLN A 165 -22.94 29.48 4.69
N ALA A 166 -22.60 28.83 3.58
CA ALA A 166 -23.17 29.15 2.27
C ALA A 166 -24.70 29.02 2.26
N THR A 167 -25.27 27.98 2.87
CA THR A 167 -26.73 27.83 2.96
C THR A 167 -27.37 28.94 3.80
N SER A 168 -26.74 29.37 4.88
CA SER A 168 -27.19 30.51 5.70
C SER A 168 -27.16 31.81 4.91
N HIS A 169 -26.06 32.09 4.20
CA HIS A 169 -25.94 33.27 3.34
C HIS A 169 -26.97 33.28 2.22
N LEU A 170 -27.24 32.13 1.58
CA LEU A 170 -28.27 32.00 0.55
C LEU A 170 -29.68 32.26 1.11
N LYS A 171 -30.00 31.73 2.30
CA LYS A 171 -31.29 32.01 2.99
C LYS A 171 -31.44 33.50 3.30
N LYS A 172 -30.39 34.14 3.82
CA LYS A 172 -30.39 35.59 4.12
C LYS A 172 -30.53 36.42 2.85
N ALA A 173 -29.80 36.08 1.78
CA ALA A 173 -29.89 36.74 0.49
C ALA A 173 -31.30 36.62 -0.11
N ALA A 174 -31.92 35.44 -0.05
CA ALA A 174 -33.29 35.22 -0.52
C ALA A 174 -34.31 36.06 0.28
N LYS A 175 -34.15 36.16 1.60
CA LYS A 175 -34.99 37.01 2.46
C LYS A 175 -34.85 38.50 2.11
N ILE A 176 -33.61 38.97 1.94
CA ILE A 176 -33.32 40.36 1.56
C ILE A 176 -33.87 40.66 0.16
N GLN A 177 -33.70 39.75 -0.80
CA GLN A 177 -34.22 39.90 -2.15
C GLN A 177 -35.74 40.02 -2.17
N ARG A 178 -36.45 39.20 -1.38
CA ARG A 178 -37.92 39.25 -1.26
C ARG A 178 -38.41 40.57 -0.65
N ALA A 179 -37.78 41.01 0.44
CA ALA A 179 -38.15 42.27 1.12
C ALA A 179 -37.83 43.51 0.28
N THR A 180 -36.70 43.49 -0.44
CA THR A 180 -36.24 44.63 -1.24
C THR A 180 -37.01 44.77 -2.56
N SER A 181 -37.54 43.67 -3.11
CA SER A 181 -38.31 43.73 -4.36
C SER A 181 -39.60 44.53 -4.23
N SER A 182 -40.31 44.44 -3.11
CA SER A 182 -41.57 45.19 -2.91
C SER A 182 -41.30 46.67 -2.60
N THR A 183 -40.27 46.96 -1.80
CA THR A 183 -39.94 48.34 -1.40
C THR A 183 -39.35 49.16 -2.54
N ARG A 184 -38.51 48.57 -3.40
CA ARG A 184 -38.00 49.26 -4.60
C ARG A 184 -39.12 49.59 -5.58
N CYS A 185 -40.06 48.67 -5.79
CA CYS A 185 -41.21 48.92 -6.67
C CYS A 185 -42.08 50.08 -6.15
N LEU A 186 -42.37 50.07 -4.84
CA LEU A 186 -43.14 51.12 -4.18
C LEU A 186 -42.43 52.49 -4.21
N LEU A 187 -41.12 52.53 -3.97
CA LEU A 187 -40.34 53.77 -4.07
C LEU A 187 -40.33 54.35 -5.49
N LEU A 188 -40.17 53.51 -6.52
CA LEU A 188 -40.22 53.95 -7.91
C LEU A 188 -41.60 54.50 -8.29
N PHE A 189 -42.67 53.89 -7.78
CA PHE A 189 -44.04 54.36 -8.00
C PHE A 189 -44.27 55.76 -7.40
N ILE A 190 -43.86 55.97 -6.15
CA ILE A 190 -43.97 57.28 -5.48
C ILE A 190 -43.15 58.35 -6.22
N PHE A 191 -41.91 58.03 -6.61
CA PHE A 191 -41.08 58.94 -7.37
C PHE A 191 -41.72 59.34 -8.71
N GLY A 192 -42.35 58.38 -9.41
CA GLY A 192 -43.08 58.64 -10.64
C GLY A 192 -44.24 59.63 -10.44
N ILE A 193 -45.02 59.50 -9.36
CA ILE A 193 -46.11 60.44 -9.04
C ILE A 193 -45.58 61.85 -8.80
N ILE A 194 -44.48 61.98 -8.04
CA ILE A 194 -43.86 63.28 -7.74
C ILE A 194 -43.42 63.97 -9.03
N LEU A 195 -42.80 63.23 -9.97
CA LEU A 195 -42.38 63.80 -11.26
C LEU A 195 -43.58 64.25 -12.10
N ILE A 196 -44.68 63.49 -12.12
CA ILE A 196 -45.89 63.88 -12.85
C ILE A 196 -46.47 65.18 -12.30
N ILE A 197 -46.57 65.32 -10.97
CA ILE A 197 -47.06 66.55 -10.33
C ILE A 197 -46.15 67.73 -10.66
N PHE A 198 -44.83 67.55 -10.59
CA PHE A 198 -43.87 68.59 -10.94
C PHE A 198 -44.05 69.08 -12.38
N VAL A 199 -44.22 68.17 -13.34
CA VAL A 199 -44.46 68.52 -14.75
C VAL A 199 -45.76 69.30 -14.91
N ILE A 200 -46.85 68.88 -14.24
CA ILE A 200 -48.13 69.59 -14.30
C ILE A 200 -47.98 71.02 -13.76
N VAL A 201 -47.30 71.21 -12.64
CA VAL A 201 -47.11 72.54 -12.02
C VAL A 201 -46.21 73.45 -12.88
N VAL A 202 -45.22 72.90 -13.58
CA VAL A 202 -44.33 73.67 -14.45
C VAL A 202 -44.98 74.03 -15.79
N VAL A 203 -45.87 73.16 -16.29
CA VAL A 203 -46.56 73.36 -17.58
C VAL A 203 -47.83 74.22 -17.44
N ALA A 204 -48.53 74.14 -16.31
CA ALA A 204 -49.68 74.98 -15.99
C ALA A 204 -49.26 76.40 -15.61
#